data_AF-A0A369ARA6-F1
#
_entry.id   AF-A0A369ARA6-F1
#
_cell.length_a   1.000
_cell.length_b   1.000
_cell.length_c   1.000
_cell.angle_alpha   90.00
_cell.angle_beta   90.00
_cell.angle_gamma   90.00
#
_symmetry.space_group_name_H-M   'P 1'
#
loop_
_entity.id
_entity.type
_entity.pdbx_description
1 polymer ?
#
loop_
_entity_poly.entity_id
_entity_poly.type
_entity_poly.pdbx_seq_one_letter_code
_entity_poly.pdbx_strand_id
1 'polypeptide(L)'
;MAVRAWVNRWRRRCWRLLFFRMLFGERSGGALLAGTRISPSTCIEHEDRLQLADDVFIGHFNFIEASAGVRIGRGTQITNFVSIVSHSTHRAVRVAAGLSGAALEAAVIRQPIDIGERCFIGPHSTIEAGSTLGHGTLVAAHSRVRGQFPDFAVLAGSPAQVVGDTRAGDARWLADQPELAAHYARWRAALLAAAHADAAAPVFTRTGGPEAAPVRQTP
;
A
#
# COMPACT_ATOMS: atom_id res chain seq x y z
N MET A 1 29.71 -14.54 -34.32
CA MET A 1 28.85 -14.97 -33.19
C MET A 1 29.23 -14.32 -31.85
N ALA A 2 30.51 -14.25 -31.47
CA ALA A 2 30.96 -13.68 -30.19
C ALA A 2 30.65 -12.18 -29.99
N VAL A 3 30.86 -11.34 -31.02
CA VAL A 3 30.59 -9.88 -30.94
C VAL A 3 29.11 -9.59 -30.61
N ARG A 4 28.17 -10.28 -31.27
CA ARG A 4 26.72 -10.14 -31.01
C ARG A 4 26.36 -10.48 -29.56
N ALA A 5 26.98 -11.53 -28.99
CA ALA A 5 26.75 -11.90 -27.61
C ALA A 5 27.28 -10.84 -26.62
N TRP A 6 28.44 -10.24 -26.91
CA TRP A 6 29.01 -9.16 -26.11
C TRP A 6 28.12 -7.90 -26.13
N VAL A 7 27.69 -7.47 -27.32
CA VAL A 7 26.76 -6.34 -27.48
C VAL A 7 25.46 -6.58 -26.71
N ASN A 8 24.89 -7.78 -26.80
CA ASN A 8 23.66 -8.13 -26.06
C ASN A 8 23.86 -8.08 -24.54
N ARG A 9 25.01 -8.55 -24.02
CA ARG A 9 25.33 -8.45 -22.59
C ARG A 9 25.47 -6.99 -22.14
N TRP A 10 26.12 -6.16 -22.95
CA TRP A 10 26.27 -4.73 -22.68
C TRP A 10 24.90 -4.03 -22.66
N ARG A 11 24.05 -4.25 -23.66
CA ARG A 11 22.67 -3.73 -23.71
C ARG A 11 21.87 -4.12 -22.47
N ARG A 12 21.92 -5.39 -22.04
CA ARG A 12 21.26 -5.84 -20.81
C ARG A 12 21.80 -5.17 -19.54
N ARG A 13 23.12 -4.92 -19.47
CA ARG A 13 23.71 -4.20 -18.34
C ARG A 13 23.22 -2.76 -18.29
N CYS A 14 23.21 -2.05 -19.42
CA CYS A 14 22.67 -0.69 -19.51
C CYS A 14 21.19 -0.66 -19.12
N TRP A 15 20.38 -1.58 -19.64
CA TRP A 15 18.97 -1.69 -19.26
C TRP A 15 18.78 -1.93 -17.76
N ARG A 16 19.59 -2.83 -17.17
CA ARG A 16 19.54 -3.09 -15.73
C ARG A 16 19.89 -1.84 -14.91
N LEU A 17 20.88 -1.06 -15.36
CA LEU A 17 21.28 0.16 -14.67
C LEU A 17 20.17 1.22 -14.67
N LEU A 18 19.42 1.33 -15.77
CA LEU A 18 18.37 2.34 -15.95
C LEU A 18 17.03 1.92 -15.33
N PHE A 19 16.62 0.66 -15.49
CA PHE A 19 15.26 0.20 -15.16
C PHE A 19 15.19 -0.77 -13.98
N PHE A 20 16.33 -1.25 -13.48
CA PHE A 20 16.38 -2.29 -12.45
C PHE A 20 17.28 -1.95 -11.25
N ARG A 21 17.69 -0.68 -11.11
CA ARG A 21 18.30 -0.18 -9.89
C ARG A 21 17.26 0.56 -9.07
N MET A 22 17.22 0.26 -7.78
CA MET A 22 16.41 1.03 -6.83
C MET A 22 16.84 2.49 -6.85
N LEU A 23 15.85 3.38 -6.90
CA LEU A 23 16.04 4.81 -6.66
C LEU A 23 15.91 5.07 -5.15
N PHE A 24 16.65 6.05 -4.65
CA PHE A 24 16.72 6.40 -3.23
C PHE A 24 16.34 7.86 -3.05
N GLY A 25 15.57 8.14 -1.99
CA GLY A 25 14.98 9.44 -1.76
C GLY A 25 13.68 9.60 -2.54
N GLU A 26 12.65 10.09 -1.85
CA GLU A 26 11.36 10.42 -2.46
C GLU A 26 10.75 11.67 -1.81
N ARG A 27 9.64 12.17 -2.36
CA ARG A 27 8.82 13.21 -1.71
C ARG A 27 7.36 12.78 -1.61
N SER A 28 6.74 13.10 -0.48
CA SER A 28 5.28 12.98 -0.31
C SER A 28 4.78 14.04 0.67
N GLY A 29 3.63 14.66 0.37
CA GLY A 29 3.04 15.69 1.23
C GLY A 29 3.95 16.90 1.52
N GLY A 30 4.88 17.23 0.61
CA GLY A 30 5.87 18.30 0.79
C GLY A 30 7.12 17.91 1.59
N ALA A 31 7.13 16.75 2.26
CA ALA A 31 8.28 16.26 3.01
C ALA A 31 9.27 15.50 2.11
N LEU A 32 10.56 15.59 2.45
CA LEU A 32 11.61 14.75 1.88
C LEU A 32 11.66 13.42 2.66
N LEU A 33 11.68 12.31 1.92
CA LEU A 33 11.70 10.95 2.44
C LEU A 33 13.03 10.29 2.04
N ALA A 34 14.08 10.53 2.83
CA ALA A 34 15.45 10.16 2.44
C ALA A 34 15.70 8.63 2.47
N GLY A 35 15.01 7.90 3.34
CA GLY A 35 15.12 6.44 3.46
C GLY A 35 14.25 5.68 2.47
N THR A 36 13.32 6.38 1.81
CA THR A 36 12.37 5.77 0.87
C THR A 36 13.05 5.36 -0.42
N ARG A 37 12.65 4.19 -0.93
CA ARG A 37 13.23 3.57 -2.13
C ARG A 37 12.13 3.03 -3.02
N ILE A 38 12.07 3.53 -4.25
CA ILE A 38 11.08 3.09 -5.24
C ILE A 38 11.82 2.58 -6.48
N SER A 39 11.36 1.45 -6.98
CA SER A 39 11.83 0.90 -8.23
C SER A 39 11.33 1.74 -9.42
N PRO A 40 12.18 2.04 -10.42
CA PRO A 40 11.77 2.76 -11.62
C PRO A 40 10.80 1.97 -12.52
N SER A 41 10.56 0.69 -12.21
CA SER A 41 9.59 -0.16 -12.92
C SER A 41 8.22 -0.26 -12.23
N THR A 42 8.03 0.42 -11.09
CA THR A 42 6.71 0.54 -10.47
C THR A 42 5.92 1.62 -11.17
N CYS A 43 4.69 1.28 -11.55
CA CYS A 43 3.74 2.23 -12.11
C CYS A 43 2.87 2.77 -10.98
N ILE A 44 2.82 4.10 -10.86
CA ILE A 44 2.00 4.82 -9.89
C ILE A 44 1.03 5.72 -10.65
N GLU A 45 -0.26 5.52 -10.44
CA GLU A 45 -1.33 6.38 -10.96
C GLU A 45 -1.94 7.19 -9.81
N HIS A 46 -2.26 8.46 -10.08
CA HIS A 46 -2.75 9.41 -9.08
C HIS A 46 -1.76 9.61 -7.91
N GLU A 47 -0.48 9.83 -8.26
CA GLU A 47 0.61 10.03 -7.31
C GLU A 47 0.36 11.18 -6.33
N ASP A 48 -0.39 12.21 -6.72
CA ASP A 48 -0.83 13.32 -5.87
C ASP A 48 -1.68 12.87 -4.66
N ARG A 49 -2.25 11.67 -4.73
CA ARG A 49 -3.09 11.04 -3.69
C ARG A 49 -2.41 9.85 -3.01
N LEU A 50 -1.15 9.57 -3.36
CA LEU A 50 -0.31 8.59 -2.69
C LEU A 50 0.46 9.28 -1.55
N GLN A 51 0.15 8.89 -0.32
CA GLN A 51 0.83 9.38 0.87
C GLN A 51 1.81 8.33 1.38
N LEU A 52 3.09 8.69 1.39
CA LEU A 52 4.17 7.84 1.87
C LEU A 52 4.75 8.44 3.15
N ALA A 53 4.97 7.61 4.16
CA ALA A 53 5.93 7.90 5.20
C ALA A 53 7.35 7.52 4.74
N ASP A 54 8.36 7.87 5.52
CA ASP A 54 9.75 7.57 5.15
C ASP A 54 10.10 6.08 5.35
N ASP A 55 11.29 5.67 4.90
CA ASP A 55 11.83 4.30 4.95
C ASP A 55 11.02 3.26 4.17
N VAL A 56 10.03 3.68 3.37
CA VAL A 56 9.21 2.77 2.56
C VAL A 56 10.06 2.17 1.44
N PHE A 57 9.86 0.88 1.19
CA PHE A 57 10.47 0.19 0.05
C PHE A 57 9.37 -0.29 -0.90
N ILE A 58 9.49 0.05 -2.19
CA ILE A 58 8.58 -0.42 -3.25
C ILE A 58 9.41 -1.05 -4.36
N GLY A 59 9.40 -2.38 -4.45
CA GLY A 59 10.18 -3.15 -5.41
C GLY A 59 9.64 -3.07 -6.84
N HIS A 60 10.06 -4.00 -7.69
CA HIS A 60 9.82 -3.93 -9.14
C HIS A 60 8.39 -4.34 -9.55
N PHE A 61 7.92 -3.75 -10.65
CA PHE A 61 6.71 -4.16 -11.35
C PHE A 61 5.42 -4.13 -10.51
N ASN A 62 5.37 -3.21 -9.56
CA ASN A 62 4.13 -2.96 -8.83
C ASN A 62 3.24 -2.02 -9.65
N PHE A 63 1.92 -2.13 -9.42
CA PHE A 63 0.94 -1.19 -9.91
C PHE A 63 0.19 -0.60 -8.72
N ILE A 64 0.34 0.71 -8.52
CA ILE A 64 -0.28 1.45 -7.41
C ILE A 64 -1.21 2.48 -8.02
N GLU A 65 -2.51 2.27 -7.84
CA GLU A 65 -3.56 3.16 -8.31
C GLU A 65 -4.20 3.82 -7.07
N ALA A 66 -4.05 5.14 -6.97
CA ALA A 66 -4.41 5.91 -5.78
C ALA A 66 -5.55 6.92 -5.99
N SER A 67 -6.42 6.76 -6.99
CA SER A 67 -7.52 7.72 -7.26
C SER A 67 -8.42 7.96 -6.05
N ALA A 68 -8.66 6.97 -5.19
CA ALA A 68 -9.42 7.12 -3.95
C ALA A 68 -8.54 7.37 -2.70
N GLY A 69 -7.23 7.50 -2.89
CA GLY A 69 -6.23 7.70 -1.85
C GLY A 69 -5.59 6.39 -1.37
N VAL A 70 -4.26 6.43 -1.20
CA VAL A 70 -3.48 5.32 -0.61
C VAL A 70 -2.51 5.90 0.40
N ARG A 71 -2.49 5.35 1.63
CA ARG A 71 -1.50 5.66 2.65
C ARG A 71 -0.61 4.47 2.93
N ILE A 72 0.70 4.68 2.98
CA ILE A 72 1.70 3.65 3.31
C ILE A 72 2.58 4.17 4.46
N GLY A 73 2.49 3.47 5.59
CA GLY A 73 3.20 3.80 6.82
C GLY A 73 4.71 3.55 6.76
N ARG A 74 5.42 4.10 7.74
CA ARG A 74 6.88 4.14 7.78
C ARG A 74 7.49 2.75 7.72
N GLY A 75 8.53 2.59 6.92
CA GLY A 75 9.30 1.35 6.89
C GLY A 75 8.56 0.14 6.33
N THR A 76 7.38 0.34 5.72
CA THR A 76 6.62 -0.72 5.06
C THR A 76 7.31 -1.14 3.75
N GLN A 77 7.29 -2.45 3.49
CA GLN A 77 7.89 -3.04 2.31
C GLN A 77 6.83 -3.61 1.40
N ILE A 78 6.77 -3.10 0.18
CA ILE A 78 6.02 -3.64 -0.94
C ILE A 78 7.03 -4.33 -1.84
N THR A 79 6.86 -5.64 -2.04
CA THR A 79 7.80 -6.46 -2.79
C THR A 79 7.68 -6.23 -4.31
N ASN A 80 7.22 -7.22 -5.08
CA ASN A 80 7.15 -7.15 -6.53
C ASN A 80 5.88 -7.79 -7.06
N PHE A 81 5.39 -7.28 -8.20
CA PHE A 81 4.11 -7.69 -8.79
C PHE A 81 2.92 -7.54 -7.83
N VAL A 82 2.98 -6.59 -6.91
CA VAL A 82 1.86 -6.22 -6.06
C VAL A 82 0.98 -5.22 -6.80
N SER A 83 -0.33 -5.42 -6.73
CA SER A 83 -1.32 -4.46 -7.19
C SER A 83 -2.04 -3.84 -6.00
N ILE A 84 -1.96 -2.51 -5.86
CA ILE A 84 -2.73 -1.74 -4.88
C ILE A 84 -3.73 -0.92 -5.66
N VAL A 85 -5.03 -1.18 -5.47
CA VAL A 85 -6.08 -0.60 -6.31
C VAL A 85 -7.19 0.01 -5.45
N SER A 86 -7.14 1.33 -5.29
CA SER A 86 -8.10 2.11 -4.50
C SER A 86 -9.47 2.27 -5.19
N HIS A 87 -9.51 1.94 -6.48
CA HIS A 87 -10.69 1.92 -7.32
C HIS A 87 -10.92 0.53 -7.94
N SER A 88 -12.19 0.14 -8.08
CA SER A 88 -12.54 -1.02 -8.91
C SER A 88 -13.96 -1.01 -9.44
N THR A 89 -14.10 -1.49 -10.68
CA THR A 89 -15.39 -1.73 -11.35
C THR A 89 -15.75 -3.21 -11.46
N HIS A 90 -14.86 -4.12 -11.02
CA HIS A 90 -14.96 -5.56 -11.31
C HIS A 90 -16.30 -6.22 -10.96
N ARG A 91 -16.99 -5.75 -9.91
CA ARG A 91 -18.31 -6.25 -9.49
C ARG A 91 -19.48 -5.62 -10.24
N ALA A 92 -19.25 -4.45 -10.82
CA ALA A 92 -20.32 -3.57 -11.24
C ALA A 92 -20.43 -3.40 -12.75
N VAL A 93 -19.42 -3.78 -13.54
CA VAL A 93 -19.48 -3.57 -15.00
C VAL A 93 -20.74 -4.18 -15.65
N ARG A 94 -21.34 -5.23 -15.09
CA ARG A 94 -22.58 -5.84 -15.59
C ARG A 94 -23.79 -4.95 -15.29
N VAL A 95 -23.84 -4.44 -14.06
CA VAL A 95 -24.88 -3.54 -13.56
C VAL A 95 -24.75 -2.14 -14.18
N ALA A 96 -23.53 -1.77 -14.55
CA ALA A 96 -23.21 -0.49 -15.18
C ALA A 96 -23.44 -0.47 -16.70
N ALA A 97 -23.99 -1.54 -17.29
CA ALA A 97 -24.21 -1.61 -18.73
C ALA A 97 -25.16 -0.49 -19.21
N GLY A 98 -24.69 0.33 -20.14
CA GLY A 98 -25.45 1.49 -20.64
C GLY A 98 -25.50 2.69 -19.69
N LEU A 99 -24.88 2.61 -18.50
CA LEU A 99 -24.76 3.76 -17.61
C LEU A 99 -23.61 4.67 -18.06
N SER A 100 -23.79 5.97 -17.85
CA SER A 100 -22.78 7.00 -18.09
C SER A 100 -22.84 8.08 -17.01
N GLY A 101 -21.79 8.91 -16.93
CA GLY A 101 -21.71 10.00 -15.96
C GLY A 101 -21.93 9.54 -14.51
N ALA A 102 -22.73 10.29 -13.76
CA ALA A 102 -22.99 10.03 -12.35
C ALA A 102 -23.61 8.64 -12.06
N ALA A 103 -24.42 8.11 -13.00
CA ALA A 103 -25.04 6.79 -12.83
C ALA A 103 -24.00 5.67 -12.89
N LEU A 104 -23.00 5.80 -13.78
CA LEU A 104 -21.87 4.87 -13.82
C LEU A 104 -21.06 4.97 -12.53
N GLU A 105 -20.77 6.18 -12.07
CA GLU A 105 -19.98 6.45 -10.87
C GLU A 105 -20.59 5.82 -9.62
N ALA A 106 -21.92 5.79 -9.49
CA ALA A 106 -22.63 5.11 -8.40
C ALA A 106 -22.40 3.58 -8.37
N ALA A 107 -22.03 2.98 -9.51
CA ALA A 107 -21.74 1.56 -9.60
C ALA A 107 -20.26 1.26 -9.30
N VAL A 108 -19.39 2.27 -9.17
CA VAL A 108 -17.95 2.08 -8.99
C VAL A 108 -17.58 1.99 -7.50
N ILE A 109 -16.66 1.07 -7.16
CA ILE A 109 -16.05 1.03 -5.82
C ILE A 109 -14.85 1.99 -5.82
N ARG A 110 -14.91 3.04 -4.99
CA ARG A 110 -13.77 3.91 -4.69
C ARG A 110 -13.66 4.09 -3.19
N GLN A 111 -12.62 3.53 -2.58
CA GLN A 111 -12.40 3.62 -1.16
C GLN A 111 -10.90 3.70 -0.86
N PRO A 112 -10.48 4.58 0.07
CA PRO A 112 -9.08 4.73 0.41
C PRO A 112 -8.50 3.42 0.95
N ILE A 113 -7.20 3.23 0.74
CA ILE A 113 -6.43 2.12 1.32
C ILE A 113 -5.47 2.70 2.36
N ASP A 114 -5.38 2.03 3.51
CA ASP A 114 -4.43 2.38 4.57
C ASP A 114 -3.58 1.16 4.92
N ILE A 115 -2.26 1.29 4.80
CA ILE A 115 -1.30 0.27 5.17
C ILE A 115 -0.43 0.84 6.28
N GLY A 116 -0.51 0.24 7.47
CA GLY A 116 0.25 0.65 8.65
C GLY A 116 1.76 0.57 8.46
N GLU A 117 2.48 1.05 9.47
CA GLU A 117 3.95 1.03 9.50
C GLU A 117 4.51 -0.39 9.61
N ARG A 118 5.73 -0.58 9.07
CA ARG A 118 6.50 -1.83 9.15
C ARG A 118 5.73 -3.06 8.64
N CYS A 119 4.80 -2.88 7.72
CA CYS A 119 4.12 -3.99 7.06
C CYS A 119 5.02 -4.63 6.00
N PHE A 120 4.75 -5.89 5.68
CA PHE A 120 5.37 -6.59 4.56
C PHE A 120 4.30 -7.11 3.61
N ILE A 121 4.30 -6.63 2.36
CA ILE A 121 3.36 -7.05 1.33
C ILE A 121 4.05 -8.01 0.37
N GLY A 122 3.74 -9.30 0.53
CA GLY A 122 4.33 -10.40 -0.24
C GLY A 122 4.00 -10.32 -1.74
N PRO A 123 4.87 -10.91 -2.59
CA PRO A 123 4.79 -10.72 -4.02
C PRO A 123 3.51 -11.31 -4.61
N HIS A 124 3.10 -10.79 -5.77
CA HIS A 124 1.88 -11.22 -6.47
C HIS A 124 0.57 -11.05 -5.68
N SER A 125 0.57 -10.22 -4.64
CA SER A 125 -0.62 -9.92 -3.85
C SER A 125 -1.41 -8.75 -4.43
N THR A 126 -2.71 -8.72 -4.15
CA THR A 126 -3.59 -7.60 -4.48
C THR A 126 -4.19 -7.01 -3.21
N ILE A 127 -4.05 -5.69 -3.03
CA ILE A 127 -4.71 -4.93 -1.96
C ILE A 127 -5.87 -4.16 -2.60
N GLU A 128 -7.10 -4.53 -2.24
CA GLU A 128 -8.31 -3.94 -2.81
C GLU A 128 -8.76 -2.68 -2.07
N ALA A 129 -9.55 -1.86 -2.77
CA ALA A 129 -10.21 -0.66 -2.26
C ALA A 129 -10.87 -0.88 -0.90
N GLY A 130 -10.66 0.07 0.02
CA GLY A 130 -11.22 0.03 1.37
C GLY A 130 -10.49 -0.88 2.36
N SER A 131 -9.32 -1.41 1.98
CA SER A 131 -8.50 -2.21 2.89
C SER A 131 -7.76 -1.34 3.91
N THR A 132 -7.74 -1.79 5.16
CA THR A 132 -6.95 -1.21 6.24
C THR A 132 -6.11 -2.32 6.89
N LEU A 133 -4.79 -2.19 6.83
CA LEU A 133 -3.85 -3.14 7.42
C LEU A 133 -3.20 -2.47 8.64
N GLY A 134 -3.33 -3.08 9.82
CA GLY A 134 -2.66 -2.63 11.02
C GLY A 134 -1.13 -2.70 10.91
N HIS A 135 -0.44 -2.06 11.85
CA HIS A 135 1.02 -1.99 11.91
C HIS A 135 1.64 -3.38 12.04
N GLY A 136 2.79 -3.61 11.38
CA GLY A 136 3.49 -4.89 11.46
C GLY A 136 2.76 -6.07 10.79
N THR A 137 1.75 -5.79 9.95
CA THR A 137 1.03 -6.82 9.19
C THR A 137 1.94 -7.48 8.16
N LEU A 138 1.86 -8.80 8.04
CA LEU A 138 2.51 -9.58 6.98
C LEU A 138 1.45 -10.16 6.05
N VAL A 139 1.48 -9.77 4.78
CA VAL A 139 0.67 -10.36 3.71
C VAL A 139 1.50 -11.41 3.00
N ALA A 140 1.11 -12.68 3.08
CA ALA A 140 1.75 -13.77 2.37
C ALA A 140 1.64 -13.58 0.86
N ALA A 141 2.59 -14.11 0.09
CA ALA A 141 2.57 -14.05 -1.37
C ALA A 141 1.25 -14.60 -1.94
N HIS A 142 0.84 -14.08 -3.11
CA HIS A 142 -0.38 -14.48 -3.81
C HIS A 142 -1.69 -14.28 -3.02
N SER A 143 -1.73 -13.28 -2.12
CA SER A 143 -2.92 -13.01 -1.32
C SER A 143 -3.81 -11.92 -1.93
N ARG A 144 -5.13 -12.04 -1.80
CA ARG A 144 -6.11 -11.00 -2.18
C ARG A 144 -6.74 -10.40 -0.93
N VAL A 145 -6.25 -9.23 -0.55
CA VAL A 145 -6.58 -8.55 0.70
C VAL A 145 -7.73 -7.58 0.49
N ARG A 146 -8.78 -7.73 1.31
CA ARG A 146 -9.93 -6.85 1.36
C ARG A 146 -10.53 -6.85 2.76
N GLY A 147 -10.61 -5.69 3.39
CA GLY A 147 -11.20 -5.52 4.73
C GLY A 147 -10.27 -4.83 5.71
N GLN A 148 -10.62 -4.90 7.00
CA GLN A 148 -9.85 -4.29 8.08
C GLN A 148 -9.15 -5.38 8.87
N PHE A 149 -7.85 -5.23 9.06
CA PHE A 149 -7.00 -6.23 9.73
C PHE A 149 -6.24 -5.57 10.88
N PRO A 150 -6.15 -6.23 12.05
CA PRO A 150 -5.49 -5.65 13.21
C PRO A 150 -3.97 -5.62 13.04
N ASP A 151 -3.30 -4.90 13.95
CA ASP A 151 -1.85 -4.92 14.05
C ASP A 151 -1.31 -6.35 14.17
N PHE A 152 -0.13 -6.57 13.59
CA PHE A 152 0.63 -7.81 13.62
C PHE A 152 -0.05 -9.00 12.93
N ALA A 153 -1.15 -8.79 12.20
CA ALA A 153 -1.83 -9.87 11.51
C ALA A 153 -0.94 -10.52 10.44
N VAL A 154 -1.00 -11.86 10.34
CA VAL A 154 -0.49 -12.60 9.18
C VAL A 154 -1.66 -12.93 8.28
N LEU A 155 -1.68 -12.39 7.07
CA LEU A 155 -2.75 -12.55 6.09
C LEU A 155 -2.32 -13.51 4.98
N ALA A 156 -3.16 -14.49 4.66
CA ALA A 156 -2.90 -15.41 3.55
C ALA A 156 -4.18 -15.83 2.82
N GLY A 157 -4.06 -16.05 1.50
CA GLY A 157 -5.09 -16.64 0.66
C GLY A 157 -5.84 -15.64 -0.23
N SER A 158 -6.80 -16.14 -1.00
CA SER A 158 -7.64 -15.34 -1.90
C SER A 158 -9.10 -15.83 -1.82
N PRO A 159 -9.96 -15.19 -1.00
CA PRO A 159 -9.70 -13.99 -0.19
C PRO A 159 -8.73 -14.26 0.97
N ALA A 160 -7.95 -13.25 1.34
CA ALA A 160 -7.00 -13.34 2.44
C ALA A 160 -7.74 -13.44 3.78
N GLN A 161 -7.25 -14.31 4.66
CA GLN A 161 -7.73 -14.50 6.03
C GLN A 161 -6.58 -14.30 7.00
N VAL A 162 -6.90 -13.93 8.25
CA VAL A 162 -5.91 -13.92 9.33
C VAL A 162 -5.56 -15.37 9.67
N VAL A 163 -4.29 -15.75 9.46
CA VAL A 163 -3.78 -17.10 9.71
C VAL A 163 -2.73 -17.14 10.82
N GLY A 164 -2.41 -16.00 11.41
CA GLY A 164 -1.44 -15.92 12.49
C GLY A 164 -1.10 -14.50 12.91
N ASP A 165 -0.02 -14.39 13.68
CA ASP A 165 0.48 -13.16 14.27
C ASP A 165 2.01 -13.08 14.10
N THR A 166 2.50 -11.96 13.57
CA THR A 166 3.93 -11.78 13.26
C THR A 166 4.81 -11.84 14.51
N ARG A 167 4.28 -11.44 15.68
CA ARG A 167 5.00 -11.46 16.96
C ARG A 167 5.45 -12.87 17.35
N ALA A 168 4.68 -13.89 16.97
CA ALA A 168 5.05 -15.28 17.24
C ALA A 168 6.30 -15.69 16.43
N GLY A 169 6.43 -15.23 15.19
CA GLY A 169 7.61 -15.43 14.37
C GLY A 169 8.81 -14.58 14.82
N ASP A 170 8.55 -13.33 15.20
CA ASP A 170 9.56 -12.38 15.68
C ASP A 170 10.26 -12.88 16.95
N ALA A 171 9.53 -13.55 17.86
CA ALA A 171 10.04 -14.02 19.16
C ALA A 171 11.35 -14.79 19.07
N ARG A 172 11.54 -15.59 18.00
CA ARG A 172 12.79 -16.32 17.76
C ARG A 172 14.00 -15.39 17.63
N TRP A 173 13.85 -14.29 16.89
CA TRP A 173 14.94 -13.34 16.66
C TRP A 173 15.20 -12.45 17.87
N LEU A 174 14.15 -12.13 18.63
CA LEU A 174 14.25 -11.27 19.81
C LEU A 174 14.87 -11.99 21.01
N ALA A 175 14.72 -13.31 21.12
CA ALA A 175 15.31 -14.10 22.20
C ALA A 175 16.85 -14.08 22.18
N ASP A 176 17.43 -14.14 20.99
CA ASP A 176 18.88 -14.28 20.83
C ASP A 176 19.61 -12.93 20.75
N GLN A 177 18.88 -11.80 20.71
CA GLN A 177 19.44 -10.47 20.45
C GLN A 177 18.78 -9.36 21.32
N PRO A 178 19.33 -9.08 22.52
CA PRO A 178 18.74 -8.13 23.47
C PRO A 178 18.55 -6.70 22.93
N GLU A 179 19.47 -6.23 22.08
CA GLU A 179 19.37 -4.90 21.48
C GLU A 179 18.18 -4.78 20.52
N LEU A 180 17.92 -5.84 19.72
CA LEU A 180 16.73 -5.90 18.86
C LEU A 180 15.46 -5.92 19.69
N ALA A 181 15.44 -6.69 20.79
CA ALA A 181 14.31 -6.73 21.73
C ALA A 181 13.99 -5.34 22.30
N ALA A 182 15.02 -4.58 22.71
CA ALA A 182 14.82 -3.23 23.23
C ALA A 182 14.29 -2.26 22.17
N HIS A 183 14.80 -2.32 20.93
CA HIS A 183 14.30 -1.49 19.82
C HIS A 183 12.84 -1.81 19.49
N TYR A 184 12.53 -3.12 19.38
CA TYR A 184 11.19 -3.61 19.09
C TYR A 184 10.18 -3.21 20.16
N ALA A 185 10.55 -3.33 21.45
CA ALA A 185 9.70 -2.93 22.57
C ALA A 185 9.37 -1.44 22.55
N ARG A 186 10.37 -0.58 22.27
CA ARG A 186 10.14 0.88 22.14
C ARG A 186 9.18 1.22 21.02
N TRP A 187 9.38 0.59 19.85
CA TRP A 187 8.48 0.79 18.72
C TRP A 187 7.04 0.36 19.06
N ARG A 188 6.86 -0.82 19.67
CA ARG A 188 5.53 -1.29 20.10
C ARG A 188 4.88 -0.39 21.15
N ALA A 189 5.65 0.13 22.10
CA ALA A 189 5.14 1.08 23.08
C ALA A 189 4.66 2.39 22.42
N ALA A 190 5.39 2.88 21.41
CA ALA A 190 4.99 4.06 20.65
C ALA A 190 3.68 3.84 19.88
N LEU A 191 3.49 2.66 19.27
CA LEU A 191 2.23 2.32 18.58
C LEU A 191 1.03 2.33 19.55
N LEU A 192 1.18 1.70 20.73
CA LEU A 192 0.13 1.69 21.75
C LEU A 192 -0.19 3.10 22.27
N ALA A 193 0.83 3.93 22.47
CA ALA A 193 0.64 5.33 22.88
C ALA A 193 -0.11 6.14 21.83
N ALA A 194 0.23 5.97 20.54
CA ALA A 194 -0.47 6.62 19.44
C ALA A 194 -1.94 6.17 19.33
N ALA A 195 -2.20 4.86 19.44
CA ALA A 195 -3.56 4.32 19.42
C ALA A 195 -4.42 4.87 20.57
N HIS A 196 -3.86 5.02 21.78
CA HIS A 196 -4.55 5.66 22.90
C HIS A 196 -4.80 7.16 22.66
N ALA A 197 -3.87 7.87 22.03
CA ALA A 197 -4.04 9.28 21.70
C ALA A 197 -5.14 9.50 20.65
N ASP A 198 -5.20 8.66 19.62
CA ASP A 198 -6.25 8.71 18.60
C ASP A 198 -7.62 8.33 19.16
N ALA A 199 -7.70 7.38 20.09
CA ALA A 199 -8.93 7.04 20.80
C ALA A 199 -9.40 8.16 21.76
N ALA A 200 -8.48 8.99 22.25
CA ALA A 200 -8.77 10.12 23.15
C ALA A 200 -9.03 11.44 22.40
N ALA A 201 -8.71 11.53 21.12
CA ALA A 201 -9.05 12.68 20.29
C ALA A 201 -10.58 12.76 20.12
N PRO A 202 -11.21 13.93 20.29
CA PRO A 202 -12.64 14.08 20.01
C PRO A 202 -12.87 13.69 18.55
N VAL A 203 -13.83 12.79 18.31
CA VAL A 203 -14.27 12.40 16.97
C VAL A 203 -14.65 13.65 16.22
N PHE A 204 -13.76 14.16 15.38
CA PHE A 204 -14.07 15.28 14.50
C PHE A 204 -15.15 14.78 13.55
N THR A 205 -16.39 15.22 13.80
CA THR A 205 -17.49 15.06 12.85
C THR A 205 -16.98 15.57 11.51
N ARG A 206 -16.93 14.70 10.49
CA ARG A 206 -16.62 15.07 9.12
C ARG A 206 -17.69 16.09 8.67
N THR A 207 -17.44 17.35 8.91
CA THR A 207 -18.27 18.45 8.42
C THR A 207 -18.06 18.59 6.92
N GLY A 208 -19.15 18.40 6.17
CA GLY A 208 -19.41 19.08 4.91
C GLY A 208 -18.45 18.81 3.75
N GLY A 209 -18.67 17.69 3.04
CA GLY A 209 -18.45 17.75 1.59
C GLY A 209 -19.48 18.72 0.97
N PRO A 210 -19.15 19.42 -0.12
CA PRO A 210 -20.06 20.39 -0.74
C PRO A 210 -21.37 19.68 -1.11
N GLU A 211 -22.46 20.19 -0.55
CA GLU A 211 -23.83 19.81 -0.88
C GLU A 211 -24.00 19.90 -2.41
N ALA A 212 -24.29 18.77 -3.05
CA ALA A 212 -24.57 18.74 -4.47
C ALA A 212 -25.77 19.65 -4.74
N ALA A 213 -25.53 20.76 -5.45
CA ALA A 213 -26.57 21.70 -5.82
C ALA A 213 -27.71 20.96 -6.56
N PRO A 214 -28.99 21.22 -6.23
CA PRO A 214 -30.10 20.53 -6.84
C PRO A 214 -30.12 20.82 -8.34
N VAL A 215 -30.08 19.76 -9.14
CA VAL A 215 -30.25 19.80 -10.59
C VAL A 215 -31.63 20.38 -10.88
N ARG A 216 -31.68 21.62 -11.40
CA ARG A 216 -32.91 22.20 -11.92
C ARG A 216 -33.37 21.35 -13.10
N GLN A 217 -34.48 20.64 -12.91
CA GLN A 217 -35.27 20.12 -14.00
C GLN A 217 -35.95 21.32 -14.68
N THR A 218 -35.49 21.67 -15.87
CA THR A 218 -36.25 22.49 -16.81
C THR A 218 -37.02 21.57 -17.76
N PRO A 219 -38.24 21.99 -18.19
CA PRO A 219 -39.27 21.13 -18.77
C PRO A 219 -38.92 20.58 -20.15
#